data_AF-A0A318L8U3-F1
#
_entry.id   AF-A0A318L8U3-F1
#
_cell.length_a   1.000
_cell.length_b   1.000
_cell.length_c   1.000
_cell.angle_alpha   90.00
_cell.angle_beta   90.00
_cell.angle_gamma   90.00
#
_symmetry.space_group_name_H-M   'P 1'
#
loop_
_entity.id
_entity.type
_entity.pdbx_description
1 polymer ?
#
loop_
_entity_poly.entity_id
_entity_poly.type
_entity_poly.pdbx_seq_one_letter_code
_entity_poly.pdbx_strand_id
1 'polypeptide(L)'
;MDVAVAGGQTATTSHQLDPLQRGLLTVFRSLPRTAESVPGRPTPLVLDVGDVVVLVSGTDRGSPATRDAVLDLATDAGVVVLDDLPGRTPTGRVSLVLATHHTAATAAQHVAVRCRAPVLLPDGRCVTPGPLRLWVRPEPTLTLTRPDGRQDVVLHDLHLRDVADPDDEHPAVVDVFAHPSGSGLLLGMTDGGAGATVALSTGPRCVRVPAPTTATLDGVTRTIAPGTYRIDLAHPPLYRLHAESAARPETG
;
A
#
# COMPACT_ATOMS: atom_id res chain seq x y z
N MET A 1 -51.42 -28.13 38.74
CA MET A 1 -50.00 -28.36 39.04
C MET A 1 -49.26 -28.06 37.76
N ASP A 2 -48.33 -27.13 37.85
CA ASP A 2 -47.90 -26.20 36.80
C ASP A 2 -47.18 -26.81 35.59
N VAL A 3 -47.34 -26.08 34.48
CA VAL A 3 -46.60 -26.17 33.23
C VAL A 3 -45.21 -25.56 33.42
N ALA A 4 -44.16 -26.20 32.91
CA ALA A 4 -42.92 -25.52 32.58
C ALA A 4 -42.25 -26.11 31.33
N VAL A 5 -42.35 -25.32 30.26
CA VAL A 5 -41.61 -25.42 29.00
C VAL A 5 -40.17 -24.96 29.26
N ALA A 6 -39.18 -25.80 28.96
CA ALA A 6 -37.77 -25.39 28.95
C ALA A 6 -37.45 -24.76 27.59
N GLY A 7 -37.42 -23.43 27.57
CA GLY A 7 -37.00 -22.61 26.44
C GLY A 7 -35.49 -22.70 26.19
N GLY A 8 -35.12 -22.59 24.91
CA GLY A 8 -33.75 -22.52 24.46
C GLY A 8 -33.03 -21.24 24.88
N GLN A 9 -31.73 -21.37 25.08
CA GLN A 9 -30.80 -20.25 25.01
C GLN A 9 -29.83 -20.53 23.86
N THR A 10 -30.14 -19.97 22.70
CA THR A 10 -29.15 -19.73 21.65
C THR A 10 -28.16 -18.70 22.19
N ALA A 11 -26.96 -19.16 22.54
CA ALA A 11 -25.85 -18.29 22.84
C ALA A 11 -25.56 -17.44 21.60
N THR A 12 -25.96 -16.17 21.63
CA THR A 12 -25.52 -15.16 20.69
C THR A 12 -24.07 -14.85 21.05
N THR A 13 -23.13 -15.55 20.41
CA THR A 13 -21.72 -15.17 20.40
C THR A 13 -21.65 -13.80 19.73
N SER A 14 -21.64 -12.75 20.57
CA SER A 14 -21.25 -11.41 20.15
C SER A 14 -19.78 -11.50 19.72
N HIS A 15 -19.56 -11.73 18.42
CA HIS A 15 -18.25 -11.57 17.82
C HIS A 15 -17.90 -10.09 17.93
N GLN A 16 -17.16 -9.78 18.99
CA GLN A 16 -16.62 -8.45 19.23
C GLN A 16 -15.69 -8.13 18.06
N LEU A 17 -16.21 -7.33 17.13
CA LEU A 17 -15.46 -6.93 15.93
C LEU A 17 -14.15 -6.28 16.35
N ASP A 18 -13.06 -6.73 15.74
CA ASP A 18 -11.72 -6.18 15.88
C ASP A 18 -11.78 -4.67 15.56
N PRO A 19 -11.03 -3.82 16.28
CA PRO A 19 -10.80 -2.42 15.89
C PRO A 19 -10.63 -2.18 14.38
N LEU A 20 -9.95 -3.08 13.66
CA LEU A 20 -9.78 -3.04 12.20
C LEU A 20 -11.10 -3.19 11.44
N GLN A 21 -11.98 -4.10 11.88
CA GLN A 21 -13.30 -4.32 11.30
C GLN A 21 -14.20 -3.10 11.51
N ARG A 22 -14.07 -2.41 12.65
CA ARG A 22 -14.79 -1.15 12.90
C ARG A 22 -14.26 0.01 12.06
N GLY A 23 -12.94 0.09 11.86
CA GLY A 23 -12.32 1.07 10.96
C GLY A 23 -12.82 0.91 9.53
N LEU A 24 -12.78 -0.32 8.99
CA LEU A 24 -13.28 -0.67 7.66
C LEU A 24 -14.78 -0.41 7.48
N LEU A 25 -15.61 -0.77 8.47
CA LEU A 25 -17.04 -0.47 8.47
C LEU A 25 -17.33 1.03 8.43
N THR A 26 -16.46 1.83 9.05
CA THR A 26 -16.58 3.29 9.03
C THR A 26 -16.20 3.85 7.66
N VAL A 27 -15.18 3.29 6.98
CA VAL A 27 -14.77 3.68 5.62
C VAL A 27 -15.94 3.56 4.63
N PHE A 28 -16.67 2.45 4.67
CA PHE A 28 -17.81 2.21 3.78
C PHE A 28 -19.06 3.02 4.15
N ARG A 29 -19.28 3.30 5.45
CA ARG A 29 -20.49 4.02 5.93
C ARG A 29 -20.40 5.54 5.88
N SER A 30 -19.20 6.12 5.71
CA SER A 30 -18.98 7.58 5.82
C SER A 30 -18.74 8.31 4.50
N LEU A 31 -19.02 7.68 3.35
CA LEU A 31 -18.94 8.33 2.02
C LEU A 31 -20.05 9.39 1.86
N PRO A 32 -19.76 10.70 1.91
CA PRO A 32 -20.76 11.72 1.59
C PRO A 32 -20.81 11.87 0.07
N ARG A 33 -22.03 11.93 -0.48
CA ARG A 33 -22.23 12.39 -1.86
C ARG A 33 -21.81 13.86 -1.96
N THR A 34 -21.12 14.18 -3.06
CA THR A 34 -20.73 15.51 -3.58
C THR A 34 -19.63 16.31 -2.86
N ALA A 35 -18.54 16.60 -3.59
CA ALA A 35 -17.95 17.95 -3.70
C ALA A 35 -16.86 18.01 -4.80
N GLU A 36 -16.86 19.11 -5.55
CA GLU A 36 -15.90 19.48 -6.60
C GLU A 36 -14.45 19.57 -6.09
N SER A 37 -13.49 19.16 -6.92
CA SER A 37 -12.07 19.15 -6.58
C SER A 37 -11.47 20.57 -6.61
N VAL A 38 -10.89 21.01 -5.49
CA VAL A 38 -10.00 22.19 -5.40
C VAL A 38 -8.56 21.68 -5.25
N PRO A 39 -7.56 22.19 -6.00
CA PRO A 39 -6.17 21.78 -5.86
C PRO A 39 -5.63 22.07 -4.45
N GLY A 40 -4.97 21.09 -3.83
CA GLY A 40 -4.37 21.23 -2.49
C GLY A 40 -5.28 20.88 -1.31
N ARG A 41 -6.54 20.47 -1.54
CA ARG A 41 -7.41 19.88 -0.50
C ARG A 41 -7.52 18.36 -0.66
N PRO A 42 -7.59 17.60 0.46
CA PRO A 42 -7.84 16.17 0.40
C PRO A 42 -9.15 15.91 -0.35
N THR A 43 -9.06 15.15 -1.45
CA THR A 43 -10.24 14.75 -2.24
C THR A 43 -10.83 13.51 -1.59
N PRO A 44 -12.13 13.52 -1.19
CA PRO A 44 -12.77 12.32 -0.69
C PRO A 44 -12.83 11.27 -1.80
N LEU A 45 -12.42 10.04 -1.49
CA LEU A 45 -12.64 8.91 -2.39
C LEU A 45 -14.13 8.61 -2.37
N VAL A 46 -14.79 8.60 -3.53
CA VAL A 46 -16.18 8.17 -3.68
C VAL A 46 -16.16 6.88 -4.49
N LEU A 47 -16.82 5.84 -3.97
CA LEU A 47 -17.05 4.60 -4.69
C LEU A 47 -18.49 4.61 -5.23
N ASP A 48 -18.64 4.35 -6.51
CA ASP A 48 -19.92 4.29 -7.21
C ASP A 48 -20.29 2.84 -7.57
N VAL A 49 -21.56 2.63 -7.90
CA VAL A 49 -22.07 1.33 -8.34
C VAL A 49 -21.28 0.85 -9.57
N GLY A 50 -20.76 -0.38 -9.49
CA GLY A 50 -19.94 -0.98 -10.53
C GLY A 50 -18.44 -0.71 -10.40
N ASP A 51 -18.00 0.07 -9.40
CA ASP A 51 -16.58 0.20 -9.09
C ASP A 51 -15.97 -1.15 -8.69
N VAL A 52 -14.69 -1.33 -9.01
CA VAL A 52 -13.95 -2.55 -8.71
C VAL A 52 -13.02 -2.30 -7.52
N VAL A 53 -13.22 -3.06 -6.45
CA VAL A 53 -12.35 -3.10 -5.27
C VAL A 53 -11.58 -4.41 -5.27
N VAL A 54 -10.26 -4.33 -5.16
CA VAL A 54 -9.43 -5.54 -5.02
C VAL A 54 -9.14 -5.76 -3.54
N LEU A 55 -9.49 -6.94 -3.05
CA LEU A 55 -9.23 -7.38 -1.70
C LEU A 55 -8.01 -8.28 -1.70
N VAL A 56 -6.99 -7.94 -0.93
CA VAL A 56 -5.79 -8.77 -0.74
C VAL A 56 -5.83 -9.34 0.67
N SER A 57 -6.12 -10.64 0.72
CA SER A 57 -6.33 -11.38 1.96
C SER A 57 -5.01 -11.84 2.58
N GLY A 58 -4.85 -11.67 3.90
CA GLY A 58 -3.78 -12.28 4.68
C GLY A 58 -4.05 -13.77 4.97
N THR A 59 -3.04 -14.45 5.52
CA THR A 59 -3.13 -15.87 5.93
C THR A 59 -3.52 -16.07 7.39
N ASP A 60 -3.78 -14.98 8.11
CA ASP A 60 -4.14 -14.99 9.53
C ASP A 60 -5.61 -15.35 9.77
N ARG A 61 -5.94 -15.66 11.03
CA ARG A 61 -7.30 -16.06 11.44
C ARG A 61 -8.34 -14.94 11.37
N GLY A 62 -7.93 -13.66 11.36
CA GLY A 62 -8.82 -12.51 11.29
C GLY A 62 -9.19 -12.10 9.87
N SER A 63 -8.33 -12.42 8.89
CA SER A 63 -8.53 -12.11 7.47
C SER A 63 -9.87 -12.57 6.90
N PRO A 64 -10.40 -13.79 7.18
CA PRO A 64 -11.70 -14.23 6.68
C PRO A 64 -12.85 -13.35 7.19
N ALA A 65 -12.88 -13.02 8.47
CA ALA A 65 -13.96 -12.21 9.04
C ALA A 65 -13.94 -10.76 8.51
N THR A 66 -12.75 -10.19 8.31
CA THR A 66 -12.60 -8.88 7.66
C THR A 66 -13.04 -8.92 6.20
N ARG A 67 -12.69 -9.98 5.48
CA ARG A 67 -13.13 -10.22 4.11
C ARG A 67 -14.64 -10.29 4.01
N ASP A 68 -15.29 -11.11 4.83
CA ASP A 68 -16.74 -11.31 4.78
C ASP A 68 -17.47 -9.98 5.05
N ALA A 69 -17.01 -9.20 6.03
CA ALA A 69 -17.56 -7.88 6.30
C ALA A 69 -17.39 -6.91 5.11
N VAL A 70 -16.27 -6.96 4.39
CA VAL A 70 -16.06 -6.13 3.17
C VAL A 70 -16.95 -6.59 2.03
N LEU A 71 -17.14 -7.90 1.85
CA LEU A 71 -18.03 -8.45 0.83
C LEU A 71 -19.50 -8.08 1.07
N ASP A 72 -19.95 -8.13 2.33
CA ASP A 72 -21.29 -7.70 2.70
C ASP A 72 -21.52 -6.22 2.36
N LEU A 73 -20.58 -5.35 2.76
CA LEU A 73 -20.64 -3.91 2.47
C LEU A 73 -20.60 -3.60 0.97
N ALA A 74 -19.76 -4.30 0.22
CA ALA A 74 -19.66 -4.11 -1.21
C ALA A 74 -20.93 -4.54 -1.94
N THR A 75 -21.56 -5.62 -1.47
CA THR A 75 -22.85 -6.08 -1.99
C THR A 75 -23.92 -5.01 -1.78
N ASP A 76 -24.01 -4.44 -0.57
CA ASP A 76 -24.93 -3.35 -0.26
C ASP A 76 -24.67 -2.08 -1.09
N ALA A 77 -23.41 -1.80 -1.40
CA ALA A 77 -22.98 -0.63 -2.17
C ALA A 77 -23.03 -0.84 -3.70
N GLY A 78 -23.28 -2.06 -4.19
CA GLY A 78 -23.22 -2.40 -5.62
C GLY A 78 -21.79 -2.35 -6.20
N VAL A 79 -20.78 -2.59 -5.37
CA VAL A 79 -19.35 -2.58 -5.72
C VAL A 79 -18.89 -4.02 -6.00
N VAL A 80 -18.04 -4.20 -7.01
CA VAL A 80 -17.48 -5.50 -7.38
C VAL A 80 -16.19 -5.76 -6.59
N VAL A 81 -16.18 -6.80 -5.77
CA VAL A 81 -14.96 -7.22 -5.06
C VAL A 81 -14.26 -8.34 -5.79
N LEU A 82 -12.99 -8.13 -6.12
CA LEU A 82 -12.09 -9.15 -6.63
C LEU A 82 -11.14 -9.57 -5.51
N ASP A 83 -11.24 -10.81 -5.07
CA ASP A 83 -10.26 -11.39 -4.15
C ASP A 83 -8.99 -11.71 -4.94
N ASP A 84 -7.90 -11.02 -4.65
CA ASP A 84 -6.64 -11.19 -5.36
C ASP A 84 -6.01 -12.52 -4.95
N LEU A 85 -6.18 -13.51 -5.81
CA LEU A 85 -5.36 -14.72 -5.81
C LEU A 85 -4.11 -14.41 -6.65
N PRO A 86 -2.90 -14.74 -6.14
CA PRO A 86 -1.66 -14.39 -6.81
C PRO A 86 -1.67 -14.86 -8.27
N GLY A 87 -1.56 -13.89 -9.19
CA GLY A 87 -1.43 -14.15 -10.63
C GLY A 87 -2.64 -13.75 -11.48
N ARG A 88 -3.75 -13.28 -10.89
CA ARG A 88 -4.91 -12.82 -11.68
C ARG A 88 -4.94 -11.29 -11.74
N THR A 89 -4.57 -10.73 -12.89
CA THR A 89 -4.72 -9.29 -13.10
C THR A 89 -6.22 -8.96 -13.18
N PRO A 90 -6.73 -8.05 -12.33
CA PRO A 90 -8.12 -7.63 -12.41
C PRO A 90 -8.40 -7.02 -13.79
N THR A 91 -9.46 -7.48 -14.45
CA THR A 91 -9.91 -6.93 -15.73
C THR A 91 -10.81 -5.73 -15.47
N GLY A 92 -10.31 -4.52 -15.67
CA GLY A 92 -11.06 -3.28 -15.48
C GLY A 92 -10.27 -2.22 -14.71
N ARG A 93 -10.88 -1.05 -14.56
CA ARG A 93 -10.34 0.03 -13.72
C ARG A 93 -10.59 -0.31 -12.25
N VAL A 94 -9.54 -0.55 -11.49
CA VAL A 94 -9.63 -0.74 -10.04
C VAL A 94 -9.72 0.63 -9.38
N SER A 95 -10.73 0.80 -8.53
CA SER A 95 -11.01 2.06 -7.83
C SER A 95 -10.37 2.08 -6.44
N LEU A 96 -10.11 0.91 -5.83
CA LEU A 96 -9.43 0.78 -4.53
C LEU A 96 -8.81 -0.61 -4.37
N VAL A 97 -7.64 -0.68 -3.73
CA VAL A 97 -7.05 -1.93 -3.25
C VAL A 97 -7.05 -1.93 -1.73
N LEU A 98 -7.35 -3.08 -1.11
CA LEU A 98 -7.54 -3.19 0.33
C LEU A 98 -6.78 -4.39 0.87
N ALA A 99 -5.91 -4.15 1.85
CA ALA A 99 -5.29 -5.24 2.62
C ALA A 99 -6.15 -5.58 3.84
N THR A 100 -6.52 -6.84 4.01
CA THR A 100 -7.28 -7.27 5.20
C THR A 100 -6.43 -7.32 6.46
N HIS A 101 -5.10 -7.44 6.30
CA HIS A 101 -4.16 -7.66 7.39
C HIS A 101 -2.75 -7.16 7.05
N HIS A 102 -1.92 -6.87 8.06
CA HIS A 102 -0.59 -6.27 7.86
C HIS A 102 0.35 -7.17 7.05
N THR A 103 0.18 -8.50 7.15
CA THR A 103 0.93 -9.47 6.34
C THR A 103 0.62 -9.38 4.84
N ALA A 104 -0.52 -8.80 4.47
CA ALA A 104 -0.94 -8.60 3.08
C ALA A 104 -0.58 -7.21 2.54
N ALA A 105 -0.01 -6.32 3.38
CA ALA A 105 0.20 -4.92 3.04
C ALA A 105 1.10 -4.72 1.82
N THR A 106 2.27 -5.36 1.80
CA THR A 106 3.22 -5.25 0.68
C THR A 106 2.61 -5.77 -0.63
N ALA A 107 1.92 -6.91 -0.57
CA ALA A 107 1.22 -7.45 -1.75
C ALA A 107 0.15 -6.48 -2.25
N ALA A 108 -0.67 -5.92 -1.36
CA ALA A 108 -1.69 -4.92 -1.70
C ALA A 108 -1.10 -3.65 -2.31
N GLN A 109 0.02 -3.15 -1.80
CA GLN A 109 0.70 -1.99 -2.37
C GLN A 109 1.22 -2.29 -3.78
N HIS A 110 1.79 -3.47 -4.03
CA HIS A 110 2.22 -3.85 -5.39
C HIS A 110 1.03 -3.96 -6.37
N VAL A 111 -0.11 -4.47 -5.93
CA VAL A 111 -1.34 -4.52 -6.72
C VAL A 111 -1.85 -3.10 -7.00
N ALA A 112 -1.88 -2.24 -5.98
CA ALA A 112 -2.30 -0.84 -6.10
C ALA A 112 -1.46 -0.06 -7.12
N VAL A 113 -0.13 -0.23 -7.08
CA VAL A 113 0.78 0.33 -8.08
C VAL A 113 0.45 -0.19 -9.48
N ARG A 114 0.31 -1.51 -9.65
CA ARG A 114 0.03 -2.13 -10.94
C ARG A 114 -1.29 -1.64 -11.54
N CYS A 115 -2.29 -1.45 -10.69
CA CYS A 115 -3.61 -0.99 -11.09
C CYS A 115 -3.76 0.54 -11.11
N ARG A 116 -2.74 1.29 -10.66
CA ARG A 116 -2.78 2.75 -10.46
C ARG A 116 -3.97 3.19 -9.59
N ALA A 117 -4.25 2.40 -8.56
CA ALA A 117 -5.35 2.61 -7.63
C ALA A 117 -4.82 3.02 -6.25
N PRO A 118 -5.59 3.76 -5.45
CA PRO A 118 -5.24 3.97 -4.05
C PRO A 118 -5.29 2.65 -3.27
N VAL A 119 -4.49 2.57 -2.21
CA VAL A 119 -4.47 1.42 -1.29
C VAL A 119 -4.97 1.81 0.11
N LEU A 120 -5.83 1.00 0.69
CA LEU A 120 -6.17 1.04 2.11
C LEU A 120 -5.43 -0.09 2.82
N LEU A 121 -4.53 0.31 3.71
CA LEU A 121 -3.79 -0.61 4.56
C LEU A 121 -4.43 -0.67 5.94
N PRO A 122 -4.35 -1.81 6.64
CA PRO A 122 -4.79 -1.92 8.02
C PRO A 122 -3.88 -1.01 8.87
N ASP A 123 -4.43 0.13 9.28
CA ASP A 123 -3.78 1.08 10.16
C ASP A 123 -4.35 0.88 11.56
N GLY A 124 -3.58 0.27 12.46
CA GLY A 124 -4.00 -0.03 13.83
C GLY A 124 -4.27 1.20 14.71
N ARG A 125 -4.27 2.40 14.12
CA ARG A 125 -4.29 3.70 14.81
C ARG A 125 -5.66 4.38 14.83
N CYS A 126 -6.64 3.90 14.07
CA CYS A 126 -7.96 4.55 13.97
C CYS A 126 -9.05 3.73 14.66
N VAL A 127 -9.00 3.67 15.99
CA VAL A 127 -10.06 3.09 16.82
C VAL A 127 -10.86 4.21 17.48
N THR A 128 -11.59 4.98 16.68
CA THR A 128 -12.42 6.06 17.20
C THR A 128 -13.90 5.76 16.98
N PRO A 129 -14.77 5.96 17.98
CA PRO A 129 -16.21 5.78 17.82
C PRO A 129 -16.88 6.91 17.01
N GLY A 130 -16.14 7.97 16.65
CA GLY A 130 -16.63 9.09 15.87
C GLY A 130 -16.51 8.88 14.35
N PRO A 131 -17.16 9.74 13.54
CA PRO A 131 -17.02 9.70 12.10
C PRO A 131 -15.55 9.91 11.69
N LEU A 132 -15.08 9.07 10.77
CA LEU A 132 -13.75 9.21 10.18
C LEU A 132 -13.84 10.06 8.92
N ARG A 133 -12.79 10.82 8.67
CA ARG A 133 -12.52 11.42 7.36
C ARG A 133 -11.44 10.63 6.68
N LEU A 134 -11.62 10.42 5.38
CA LEU A 134 -10.69 9.69 4.53
C LEU A 134 -10.00 10.65 3.60
N TRP A 135 -8.69 10.47 3.46
CA TRP A 135 -7.89 11.26 2.55
C TRP A 135 -6.88 10.40 1.84
N VAL A 136 -6.72 10.70 0.56
CA VAL A 136 -5.67 10.12 -0.27
C VAL A 136 -4.40 10.93 -0.09
N ARG A 137 -3.30 10.27 0.30
CA ARG A 137 -1.97 10.88 0.39
C ARG A 137 -0.99 10.10 -0.50
N PRO A 138 -0.09 10.79 -1.23
CA PRO A 138 0.98 10.10 -1.93
C PRO A 138 1.93 9.46 -0.92
N GLU A 139 2.27 8.19 -1.12
CA GLU A 139 3.40 7.53 -0.47
C GLU A 139 4.62 7.61 -1.40
N PRO A 140 5.80 7.93 -0.86
CA PRO A 140 7.03 7.92 -1.63
C PRO A 140 7.33 6.47 -2.02
N THR A 141 7.63 6.26 -3.30
CA THR A 141 7.95 4.95 -3.86
C THR A 141 9.03 5.10 -4.92
N LEU A 142 9.76 4.03 -5.20
CA LEU A 142 10.87 3.99 -6.14
C LEU A 142 10.47 3.35 -7.46
N THR A 143 11.14 3.77 -8.51
CA THR A 143 11.27 2.99 -9.74
C THR A 143 12.73 2.62 -9.96
N LEU A 144 12.97 1.35 -10.20
CA LEU A 144 14.22 0.83 -10.71
C LEU A 144 14.01 0.54 -12.20
N THR A 145 14.51 1.42 -13.05
CA THR A 145 14.51 1.23 -14.50
C THR A 145 15.71 0.37 -14.88
N ARG A 146 15.43 -0.77 -15.50
CA ARG A 146 16.41 -1.75 -15.96
C ARG A 146 17.08 -1.31 -17.28
N PRO A 147 18.19 -1.95 -17.67
CA PRO A 147 18.85 -1.68 -18.96
C PRO A 147 17.94 -1.89 -20.18
N ASP A 148 16.97 -2.79 -20.09
CA ASP A 148 15.98 -3.06 -21.15
C ASP A 148 14.79 -2.07 -21.15
N GLY A 149 14.83 -1.06 -20.28
CA GLY A 149 13.78 -0.05 -20.12
C GLY A 149 12.58 -0.50 -19.27
N ARG A 150 12.52 -1.77 -18.83
CA ARG A 150 11.46 -2.21 -17.92
C ARG A 150 11.65 -1.58 -16.55
N GLN A 151 10.53 -1.27 -15.90
CA GLN A 151 10.55 -0.69 -14.56
C GLN A 151 10.06 -1.69 -13.52
N ASP A 152 10.83 -1.85 -12.45
CA ASP A 152 10.34 -2.41 -11.20
C ASP A 152 9.96 -1.28 -10.25
N VAL A 153 8.86 -1.44 -9.54
CA VAL A 153 8.50 -0.53 -8.45
C VAL A 153 9.00 -1.11 -7.14
N VAL A 154 9.69 -0.29 -6.36
CA VAL A 154 10.21 -0.66 -5.03
C VAL A 154 9.55 0.22 -3.99
N LEU A 155 8.92 -0.41 -3.00
CA LEU A 155 8.02 0.24 -2.04
C LEU A 155 8.68 0.56 -0.70
N HIS A 156 9.66 -0.26 -0.31
CA HIS A 156 10.28 -0.23 1.00
C HIS A 156 11.80 -0.10 0.87
N ASP A 157 12.44 -1.06 0.21
CA ASP A 157 13.89 -1.16 0.23
C ASP A 157 14.45 -1.71 -1.08
N LEU A 158 15.45 -1.01 -1.61
CA LEU A 158 16.30 -1.45 -2.69
C LEU A 158 17.72 -1.62 -2.15
N HIS A 159 18.30 -2.79 -2.39
CA HIS A 159 19.71 -3.05 -2.15
C HIS A 159 20.35 -3.68 -3.38
N LEU A 160 21.38 -3.02 -3.92
CA LEU A 160 22.19 -3.49 -5.03
C LEU A 160 23.64 -3.67 -4.56
N ARG A 161 24.28 -4.77 -4.95
CA ARG A 161 25.68 -5.09 -4.63
C ARG A 161 26.56 -5.08 -5.88
N ASP A 162 27.85 -4.89 -5.68
CA ASP A 162 28.88 -4.93 -6.71
C ASP A 162 28.54 -3.96 -7.87
N VAL A 163 28.26 -2.71 -7.52
CA VAL A 163 27.83 -1.67 -8.46
C VAL A 163 28.99 -0.72 -8.82
N ALA A 164 28.69 0.28 -9.63
CA ALA A 164 29.67 1.24 -10.13
C ALA A 164 28.95 2.56 -10.44
N ASP A 165 29.63 3.68 -10.29
CA ASP A 165 29.16 4.92 -10.91
C ASP A 165 29.32 4.77 -12.45
N PRO A 166 28.29 5.08 -13.26
CA PRO A 166 28.41 5.01 -14.71
C PRO A 166 29.43 6.00 -15.30
N ASP A 167 29.69 7.12 -14.63
CA ASP A 167 30.51 8.22 -15.13
C ASP A 167 31.93 8.24 -14.54
N ASP A 168 32.25 7.36 -13.58
CA ASP A 168 33.57 7.27 -12.96
C ASP A 168 34.42 6.13 -13.57
N GLU A 169 35.65 6.45 -13.95
CA GLU A 169 36.63 5.49 -14.45
C GLU A 169 37.21 4.59 -13.34
N HIS A 170 37.06 4.99 -12.07
CA HIS A 170 37.50 4.23 -10.90
C HIS A 170 36.31 3.81 -10.02
N PRO A 171 35.40 2.95 -10.54
CA PRO A 171 34.17 2.62 -9.83
C PRO A 171 34.47 1.84 -8.55
N ALA A 172 34.22 2.47 -7.39
CA ALA A 172 34.44 1.87 -6.08
C ALA A 172 33.15 1.55 -5.32
N VAL A 173 31.96 1.79 -5.91
CA VAL A 173 30.68 1.63 -5.22
C VAL A 173 30.38 0.15 -4.97
N VAL A 174 30.55 -0.30 -3.75
CA VAL A 174 30.33 -1.70 -3.36
C VAL A 174 28.83 -1.97 -3.22
N ASP A 175 28.11 -1.09 -2.54
CA ASP A 175 26.69 -1.29 -2.23
C ASP A 175 25.90 0.00 -2.40
N VAL A 176 24.65 -0.15 -2.85
CA VAL A 176 23.63 0.91 -2.88
C VAL A 176 22.43 0.46 -2.08
N PHE A 177 21.99 1.30 -1.14
CA PHE A 177 20.77 1.13 -0.36
C PHE A 177 19.85 2.31 -0.62
N ALA A 178 18.62 2.05 -1.00
CA ALA A 178 17.63 3.11 -1.20
C ALA A 178 16.32 2.73 -0.51
N HIS A 179 15.75 3.67 0.24
CA HIS A 179 14.46 3.45 0.90
C HIS A 179 13.59 4.71 0.84
N PRO A 180 12.29 4.59 0.49
CA PRO A 180 11.36 5.69 0.65
C PRO A 180 11.22 6.13 2.11
N SER A 181 11.00 7.43 2.33
CA SER A 181 10.81 8.04 3.64
C SER A 181 9.80 9.18 3.57
N GLY A 182 9.18 9.56 4.68
CA GLY A 182 8.16 10.63 4.69
C GLY A 182 8.62 11.99 4.15
N SER A 183 9.93 12.25 4.09
CA SER A 183 10.54 13.47 3.55
C SER A 183 11.13 13.32 2.14
N GLY A 184 11.00 12.15 1.51
CA GLY A 184 11.57 11.86 0.20
C GLY A 184 12.28 10.50 0.16
N LEU A 185 13.30 10.36 -0.68
CA LEU A 185 14.04 9.11 -0.81
C LEU A 185 15.44 9.27 -0.24
N LEU A 186 15.83 8.36 0.64
CA LEU A 186 17.20 8.27 1.14
C LEU A 186 17.97 7.25 0.30
N LEU A 187 19.12 7.67 -0.22
CA LEU A 187 20.06 6.83 -0.94
C LEU A 187 21.39 6.81 -0.17
N GLY A 188 21.78 5.62 0.28
CA GLY A 188 23.11 5.32 0.77
C GLY A 188 23.94 4.63 -0.32
N MET A 189 25.19 5.03 -0.44
CA MET A 189 26.18 4.40 -1.32
C MET A 189 27.45 4.16 -0.51
N THR A 190 28.08 3.00 -0.67
CA THR A 190 29.32 2.66 0.03
C THR A 190 30.42 2.49 -1.01
N ASP A 191 31.51 3.26 -0.92
CA ASP A 191 32.64 3.20 -1.83
C ASP A 191 33.95 2.81 -1.11
N GLY A 192 34.48 1.62 -1.38
CA GLY A 192 35.83 1.18 -0.98
C GLY A 192 36.29 1.31 0.48
N GLY A 193 35.45 1.78 1.43
CA GLY A 193 35.82 2.08 2.81
C GLY A 193 35.17 3.35 3.41
N ALA A 194 34.56 4.21 2.59
CA ALA A 194 33.76 5.35 3.06
C ALA A 194 32.28 5.13 2.67
N GLY A 195 31.37 5.53 3.54
CA GLY A 195 29.94 5.53 3.24
C GLY A 195 29.48 6.96 2.98
N ALA A 196 28.65 7.17 1.97
CA ALA A 196 27.97 8.44 1.72
C ALA A 196 26.45 8.23 1.70
N THR A 197 25.70 9.14 2.34
CA THR A 197 24.23 9.15 2.30
C THR A 197 23.74 10.47 1.76
N VAL A 198 22.84 10.45 0.78
CA VAL A 198 22.29 11.63 0.10
C VAL A 198 20.78 11.46 -0.09
N ALA A 199 20.04 12.56 -0.02
CA ALA A 199 18.61 12.58 -0.36
C ALA A 199 18.42 12.69 -1.89
N LEU A 200 17.53 11.88 -2.46
CA LEU A 200 17.25 11.84 -3.90
C LEU A 200 16.17 12.80 -4.39
N SER A 201 15.72 13.74 -3.56
CA SER A 201 14.84 14.83 -4.00
C SER A 201 15.47 15.73 -5.08
N THR A 202 16.76 15.56 -5.39
CA THR A 202 17.51 16.32 -6.40
C THR A 202 17.49 15.68 -7.80
N GLY A 203 16.87 14.50 -7.97
CA GLY A 203 16.75 13.83 -9.27
C GLY A 203 17.20 12.36 -9.27
N PRO A 204 17.04 11.68 -10.42
CA PRO A 204 17.39 10.26 -10.56
C PRO A 204 18.88 10.00 -10.35
N ARG A 205 19.21 8.77 -9.96
CA ARG A 205 20.58 8.26 -9.96
C ARG A 205 20.73 7.05 -10.85
N CYS A 206 21.84 7.03 -11.60
CA CYS A 206 22.21 5.90 -12.41
C CYS A 206 23.34 5.15 -11.72
N VAL A 207 23.26 3.82 -11.75
CA VAL A 207 24.30 2.91 -11.26
C VAL A 207 24.54 1.85 -12.31
N ARG A 208 25.80 1.47 -12.51
CA ARG A 208 26.19 0.41 -13.43
C ARG A 208 26.40 -0.89 -12.66
N VAL A 209 25.82 -1.96 -13.17
CA VAL A 209 26.03 -3.33 -12.70
C VAL A 209 26.94 -4.02 -13.71
N PRO A 210 28.21 -4.32 -13.38
CA PRO A 210 29.20 -4.82 -14.34
C PRO A 210 29.03 -6.30 -14.70
N ALA A 211 28.46 -7.09 -13.78
CA ALA A 211 28.23 -8.53 -13.93
C ALA A 211 26.89 -8.92 -13.27
N PRO A 212 26.31 -10.09 -13.58
CA PRO A 212 25.12 -10.55 -12.87
C PRO A 212 25.34 -10.52 -11.36
N THR A 213 24.52 -9.75 -10.65
CA THR A 213 24.70 -9.51 -9.20
C THR A 213 23.41 -9.78 -8.42
N THR A 214 23.55 -9.93 -7.12
CA THR A 214 22.43 -10.11 -6.20
C THR A 214 21.83 -8.75 -5.86
N ALA A 215 20.51 -8.63 -6.02
CA ALA A 215 19.72 -7.48 -5.61
C ALA A 215 18.60 -7.92 -4.67
N THR A 216 18.25 -7.07 -3.71
CA THR A 216 17.06 -7.24 -2.88
C THR A 216 16.11 -6.08 -3.12
N LEU A 217 14.88 -6.39 -3.52
CA LEU A 217 13.81 -5.42 -3.74
C LEU A 217 12.64 -5.82 -2.85
N ASP A 218 12.24 -4.96 -1.92
CA ASP A 218 11.13 -5.19 -0.99
C ASP A 218 11.24 -6.54 -0.26
N GLY A 219 12.46 -6.89 0.16
CA GLY A 219 12.77 -8.15 0.82
C GLY A 219 12.90 -9.37 -0.10
N VAL A 220 12.64 -9.24 -1.41
CA VAL A 220 12.81 -10.31 -2.39
C VAL A 220 14.20 -10.24 -3.01
N THR A 221 15.03 -11.22 -2.69
CA THR A 221 16.36 -11.38 -3.27
C THR A 221 16.29 -12.08 -4.63
N ARG A 222 16.95 -11.50 -5.63
CA ARG A 222 17.05 -12.06 -6.99
C ARG A 222 18.34 -11.65 -7.67
N THR A 223 18.77 -12.44 -8.64
CA THR A 223 19.89 -12.06 -9.53
C THR A 223 19.38 -11.11 -10.60
N ILE A 224 20.08 -10.00 -10.82
CA ILE A 224 19.79 -9.04 -11.88
C ILE A 224 20.88 -9.06 -12.95
N ALA A 225 20.52 -8.69 -14.17
CA ALA A 225 21.43 -8.68 -15.31
C ALA A 225 22.42 -7.51 -15.25
N PRO A 226 23.59 -7.60 -15.88
CA PRO A 226 24.48 -6.47 -16.04
C PRO A 226 23.87 -5.34 -16.88
N GLY A 227 24.32 -4.12 -16.66
CA GLY A 227 23.93 -2.91 -17.39
C GLY A 227 23.71 -1.71 -16.46
N THR A 228 23.24 -0.60 -17.04
CA THR A 228 22.95 0.62 -16.29
C THR A 228 21.50 0.61 -15.80
N TYR A 229 21.34 0.80 -14.50
CA TYR A 229 20.06 0.92 -13.83
C TYR A 229 19.84 2.36 -13.40
N ARG A 230 18.61 2.84 -13.52
CA ARG A 230 18.20 4.17 -13.03
C ARG A 230 17.24 4.03 -11.86
N ILE A 231 17.61 4.62 -10.73
CA ILE A 231 16.82 4.71 -9.50
C ILE A 231 16.18 6.11 -9.48
N ASP A 232 14.86 6.16 -9.37
CA ASP A 232 14.10 7.41 -9.38
C ASP A 232 12.85 7.32 -8.50
N LEU A 233 12.24 8.45 -8.18
CA LEU A 233 10.91 8.47 -7.57
C LEU A 233 9.87 8.01 -8.61
N ALA A 234 8.96 7.13 -8.18
CA ALA A 234 7.89 6.67 -9.04
C ALA A 234 6.94 7.82 -9.40
N HIS A 235 6.57 7.90 -10.67
CA HIS A 235 5.53 8.81 -11.14
C HIS A 235 4.49 8.08 -12.00
N PRO A 236 3.19 8.11 -11.62
CA PRO A 236 2.65 8.68 -10.38
C PRO A 236 3.11 7.91 -9.12
N PRO A 237 3.08 8.53 -7.93
CA PRO A 237 3.40 7.83 -6.68
C PRO A 237 2.31 6.80 -6.35
N LEU A 238 2.63 5.87 -5.44
CA LEU A 238 1.58 5.11 -4.76
C LEU A 238 0.71 6.08 -3.96
N TYR A 239 -0.60 5.86 -3.93
CA TYR A 239 -1.51 6.65 -3.12
C TYR A 239 -2.09 5.77 -2.02
N ARG A 240 -1.99 6.22 -0.76
CA ARG A 240 -2.59 5.55 0.39
C ARG A 240 -3.79 6.33 0.91
N LEU A 241 -4.84 5.59 1.24
CA LEU A 241 -5.97 6.09 1.98
C LEU A 241 -5.62 6.12 3.48
N HIS A 242 -5.69 7.29 4.09
CA HIS A 242 -5.55 7.48 5.52
C HIS A 242 -6.91 7.82 6.12
N ALA A 243 -7.19 7.26 7.28
CA ALA A 243 -8.33 7.65 8.10
C ALA A 243 -7.86 8.56 9.24
N GLU A 244 -8.64 9.59 9.53
CA GLU A 244 -8.45 10.46 10.70
C GLU A 244 -9.80 10.74 11.34
N SER A 245 -9.81 10.95 12.65
CA SER A 245 -11.03 11.33 13.36
C SER A 245 -11.51 12.70 12.88
N ALA A 246 -12.78 12.82 12.49
CA ALA A 246 -13.39 14.13 12.34
C ALA A 246 -13.52 14.74 13.74
N ALA A 247 -12.64 15.67 14.12
CA ALA A 247 -12.84 16.44 15.33
C ALA A 247 -14.20 17.14 15.26
N ARG A 248 -14.98 17.05 16.35
CA ARG A 248 -16.25 17.77 16.49
C ARG A 248 -15.92 19.27 16.50
N PRO A 249 -16.57 20.13 15.70
CA PRO A 249 -16.34 21.57 15.83
C PRO A 249 -16.66 21.97 17.27
N GLU A 250 -15.69 22.57 17.96
CA GLU A 250 -15.93 23.21 19.25
C GLU A 250 -17.00 24.28 19.01
N THR A 251 -18.17 24.03 19.59
CA THR A 251 -19.27 24.97 19.57
C THR A 251 -18.92 26.03 20.59
N GLY A 252 -18.43 27.18 20.11
CA GLY A 252 -18.36 28.42 20.88
C GLY A 252 -19.72 29.07 21.02
#